data_AF-T0ZGD6-F1
#
_entry.id   AF-T0ZGD6-F1
#
_cell.length_a   1.000
_cell.length_b   1.000
_cell.length_c   1.000
_cell.angle_alpha   90.00
_cell.angle_beta   90.00
_cell.angle_gamma   90.00
#
_symmetry.space_group_name_H-M   'P 1'
#
loop_
_entity.id
_entity.type
_entity.pdbx_description
1 polymer ?
#
loop_
_entity_poly.entity_id
_entity_poly.type
_entity_poly.pdbx_seq_one_letter_code
_entity_poly.pdbx_strand_id
1 'polypeptide(L)' 'MLYRSLGRSGLKLSALSLGSWVTFVAQVDEKSALNLMACALERGVNFFDNAESYAFGES' A
#
# COMPACT_ATOMS: atom_id res chain seq x y z
N MET A 1 -10.82 -3.53 10.29
CA MET A 1 -9.34 -3.57 10.28
C MET A 1 -8.81 -3.71 11.71
N LEU A 2 -7.72 -4.46 11.91
CA LEU A 2 -6.96 -4.46 13.18
C LEU A 2 -5.81 -3.44 13.07
N TYR A 3 -5.60 -2.62 14.10
CA TYR A 3 -4.52 -1.63 14.14
C TYR A 3 -3.50 -1.94 15.23
N ARG A 4 -2.22 -1.72 14.95
CA ARG A 4 -1.09 -1.98 15.85
C ARG A 4 -0.17 -0.76 15.91
N SER A 5 0.57 -0.61 17.01
CA SER A 5 1.63 0.39 17.08
C SER A 5 2.82 -0.04 16.22
N LEU A 6 3.39 0.86 15.43
CA LEU A 6 4.64 0.63 14.71
C LEU A 6 5.81 0.70 15.70
N GLY A 7 6.14 -0.44 16.30
CA GLY A 7 7.15 -0.50 17.35
C GLY A 7 6.82 0.46 18.50
N ARG A 8 7.78 1.32 18.86
CA ARG A 8 7.67 2.30 19.94
C ARG A 8 7.35 3.73 19.48
N SER A 9 7.06 3.95 18.19
CA SER A 9 6.86 5.30 17.64
C SER A 9 5.52 5.94 18.02
N GLY A 10 4.56 5.16 18.51
CA GLY A 10 3.19 5.61 18.76
C GLY A 10 2.30 5.67 17.51
N LEU A 11 2.88 5.54 16.31
CA LEU A 11 2.12 5.51 15.05
C LEU A 11 1.25 4.24 14.99
N LYS A 12 -0.05 4.41 14.70
CA LYS A 12 -1.00 3.29 14.57
C LYS A 12 -1.20 2.94 13.11
N LEU A 13 -0.80 1.73 12.73
CA LEU A 13 -0.94 1.20 11.37
C LEU A 13 -1.85 -0.01 11.33
N SER A 14 -2.50 -0.25 10.20
CA SER A 14 -3.24 -1.46 9.90
C SER A 14 -2.30 -2.67 10.00
N ALA A 15 -2.81 -3.79 10.50
CA ALA A 15 -2.03 -5.02 10.64
C ALA A 15 -1.59 -5.62 9.29
N LEU A 16 -2.20 -5.17 8.19
CA LEU A 16 -1.85 -5.47 6.80
C LEU A 16 -1.51 -4.16 6.08
N SER A 17 -0.56 -4.22 5.16
CA SER A 17 -0.22 -3.14 4.23
C SER A 17 -0.55 -3.53 2.79
N LEU A 18 -0.67 -2.52 1.92
CA LEU A 18 -0.67 -2.70 0.47
C LEU A 18 0.66 -2.18 -0.09
N GLY A 19 1.50 -3.07 -0.60
CA GLY A 19 2.76 -2.72 -1.27
C GLY A 19 2.60 -2.73 -2.79
N SER A 20 3.37 -1.90 -3.49
CA SER A 20 3.29 -1.74 -4.94
C SER A 20 4.33 -2.57 -5.72
N TRP A 21 5.28 -3.23 -5.04
CA TRP A 21 6.36 -3.98 -5.69
C TRP A 21 5.83 -4.99 -6.72
N VAL A 22 6.44 -4.99 -7.91
CA VAL A 22 6.12 -5.84 -9.08
C VAL A 22 4.75 -5.57 -9.72
N THR A 23 3.77 -5.09 -8.97
CA THR A 23 2.38 -5.02 -9.44
C THR A 23 2.08 -3.71 -10.15
N PHE A 24 2.29 -2.58 -9.47
CA PHE A 24 1.93 -1.27 -9.99
C PHE A 24 2.85 -0.94 -11.17
N VAL A 25 2.29 -0.39 -12.25
CA VAL A 25 2.93 -0.15 -13.56
C VAL A 25 3.24 -1.41 -14.38
N ALA A 26 3.71 -2.50 -13.76
CA ALA A 26 4.24 -3.66 -14.49
C ALA A 26 3.23 -4.79 -14.74
N GLN A 27 2.25 -5.01 -13.87
CA GLN A 27 1.27 -6.10 -14.00
C GLN A 27 -0.19 -5.63 -14.03
N VAL A 28 -0.46 -4.45 -13.49
CA VAL A 28 -1.80 -3.84 -13.49
C VAL A 28 -1.75 -2.45 -14.11
N ASP A 29 -2.83 -2.08 -14.79
CA ASP A 29 -2.99 -0.72 -15.29
C ASP A 29 -3.31 0.25 -14.12
N GLU A 30 -3.17 1.54 -14.39
CA GLU A 30 -3.40 2.62 -13.40
C GLU A 30 -4.80 2.52 -12.77
N LYS A 31 -5.83 2.24 -13.59
CA LYS A 31 -7.20 2.10 -13.11
C LYS A 31 -7.35 0.96 -12.12
N SER A 32 -6.73 -0.19 -12.40
CA SER A 32 -6.74 -1.33 -11.48
C SER A 32 -5.94 -1.04 -10.22
N ALA A 33 -4.79 -0.37 -10.33
CA ALA A 33 -4.01 0.07 -9.17
C ALA A 33 -4.84 0.99 -8.25
N LEU A 34 -5.54 1.98 -8.83
CA LEU A 34 -6.45 2.86 -8.09
C LEU A 34 -7.59 2.09 -7.41
N ASN A 35 -8.19 1.11 -8.10
CA ASN A 35 -9.23 0.28 -7.52
C ASN A 35 -8.72 -0.59 -6.36
N LEU A 36 -7.49 -1.12 -6.46
CA LEU A 36 -6.84 -1.87 -5.38
C LEU A 36 -6.57 -0.97 -4.16
N MET A 37 -6.07 0.24 -4.38
CA MET A 37 -5.86 1.22 -3.33
C MET A 37 -7.17 1.62 -2.66
N ALA A 38 -8.22 1.90 -3.44
CA ALA A 38 -9.54 2.25 -2.93
C ALA A 38 -10.13 1.12 -2.09
N CYS A 39 -10.10 -0.13 -2.59
CA CYS A 39 -10.57 -1.30 -1.86
C CYS A 39 -9.82 -1.49 -0.52
N ALA A 40 -8.50 -1.33 -0.52
CA ALA A 40 -7.69 -1.42 0.68
C ALA A 40 -8.09 -0.34 1.70
N LEU A 41 -8.23 0.91 1.24
CA LEU A 41 -8.64 2.05 2.07
C LEU A 41 -10.04 1.84 2.67
N GLU A 42 -11.02 1.43 1.86
CA GLU A 42 -12.39 1.13 2.29
C GLU A 42 -12.46 0.02 3.34
N ARG A 43 -11.51 -0.93 3.30
CA ARG A 43 -11.37 -2.00 4.31
C ARG A 43 -10.55 -1.59 5.53
N GLY A 44 -10.07 -0.34 5.57
CA GLY A 44 -9.37 0.30 6.68
C GLY A 44 -7.85 0.17 6.65
N VAL A 45 -7.24 -0.27 5.55
CA VAL A 45 -5.78 -0.22 5.38
C VAL A 45 -5.33 1.22 5.38
N ASN A 46 -4.37 1.57 6.23
CA ASN A 46 -3.75 2.90 6.28
C ASN A 46 -2.23 2.85 6.09
N PHE A 47 -1.69 1.68 5.76
CA PHE A 47 -0.27 1.47 5.53
C PHE A 47 -0.06 1.06 4.07
N PHE A 48 0.55 1.95 3.29
CA PHE A 48 0.90 1.76 1.88
C PHE A 48 2.42 1.85 1.74
N ASP A 49 3.02 0.92 1.00
CA ASP A 49 4.47 0.79 0.84
C ASP A 49 4.88 0.94 -0.63
N ASN A 50 6.00 1.64 -0.87
CA ASN A 50 6.57 1.89 -2.19
C ASN A 50 8.10 2.11 -2.07
N ALA A 51 8.82 2.10 -3.19
CA ALA A 51 10.25 2.38 -3.25
C ALA A 51 10.65 3.00 -4.59
N GLU A 52 11.71 3.81 -4.59
CA GLU A 52 12.26 4.46 -5.81
C GLU A 52 12.71 3.46 -6.89
N SER A 53 13.06 2.24 -6.49
CA SER A 53 13.46 1.19 -7.42
C SER A 53 12.28 0.44 -8.04
N TYR A 54 11.08 0.56 -7.48
CA TYR A 54 9.88 -0.07 -8.01
C TYR A 54 9.46 0.68 -9.28
N ALA A 55 9.46 -0.03 -10.41
CA ALA A 55 9.21 0.54 -11.74
C ALA A 55 10.05 1.79 -12.06
N PHE A 56 11.29 1.85 -11.56
CA PHE A 56 12.17 3.02 -11.72
C PHE A 56 11.56 4.35 -11.21
N GLY A 57 10.70 4.28 -10.19
CA GLY A 57 10.09 5.45 -9.55
C GLY A 57 8.71 5.81 -10.09
N GLU A 58 8.20 5.06 -11.06
CA GLU A 58 6.87 5.27 -11.66
C GLU A 58 5.74 4.56 -10.89
N SER A 59 6.09 3.76 -9.88
CA SER A 59 5.13 2.99 -9.08
C SER A 59 4.26 3.83 -8.16
#